data_AF-A0A1T4UZH9-F1
#
_entry.id   AF-A0A1T4UZH9-F1
#
_cell.length_a   1.000
_cell.length_b   1.000
_cell.length_c   1.000
_cell.angle_alpha   90.00
_cell.angle_beta   90.00
_cell.angle_gamma   90.00
#
_symmetry.space_group_name_H-M   'P 1'
#
loop_
_entity.id
_entity.type
_entity.pdbx_description
1 polymer ?
#
loop_
_entity_poly.entity_id
_entity_poly.type
_entity_poly.pdbx_seq_one_letter_code
_entity_poly.pdbx_strand_id
1 'polypeptide(L)'
;MDYIRFVNSRDIREYLYEIDYKLSGEQKLFLVDKCYRIPLEEKLEAMKLLLDAPDEDVTIRHPSFFKKQPKDGDKNEFESLHELTKGIIENYSVLIELLKAKEPECYYEVRILEKDRTEFYSFASFPSFEDALNGYLEEYSSEDREYVSVVQFSKNYLLGFQKKNRRRKSDGKYIRAFFDSDLKLMQIYDNECLPQERFYYTTDKLFIYLPMPFKAGDILVNSKDCVYAGVTHGFNCDYELGSPFVVESFNPDERLLKGIDCSDISCYCFYFDNLNQYHLVSEVNVHNYDLEYYRKPLKDKERFLRIFSLRLKDKFSVSDEEMLIAFEYCKNLEIQKHLKKQLQWVNSSMSYYLADGYWKNEEDYFRRLDKEKRKALTDSVKIWLDDERDAPDGYEHCHSVNEAISKIKFYEKHSVAIEELNLDHDLGDYAKEGGDAIKLIDWLCMRETFYKIDLHTANPVGRANMQRTIDRYWPHDEEDE
;
A
#
# COMPACT_ATOMS: atom_id res chain seq x y z
N MET A 1 31.41 -6.98 -10.31
CA MET A 1 30.39 -7.06 -9.25
C MET A 1 29.03 -7.06 -9.92
N ASP A 2 28.07 -7.81 -9.37
CA ASP A 2 26.68 -7.72 -9.81
C ASP A 2 25.99 -6.55 -9.09
N TYR A 3 25.65 -5.50 -9.85
CA TYR A 3 25.03 -4.29 -9.30
C TYR A 3 23.49 -4.35 -9.29
N ILE A 4 22.86 -5.28 -10.05
CA ILE A 4 21.40 -5.44 -10.05
C ILE A 4 20.93 -5.90 -8.66
N ARG A 5 21.77 -6.62 -7.90
CA ARG A 5 21.48 -7.05 -6.52
C ARG A 5 21.09 -5.90 -5.55
N PHE A 6 21.48 -4.66 -5.85
CA PHE A 6 21.22 -3.46 -5.04
C PHE A 6 19.85 -2.82 -5.29
N VAL A 7 19.14 -3.17 -6.37
CA VAL A 7 17.73 -2.80 -6.55
C VAL A 7 16.94 -3.36 -5.36
N ASN A 8 16.08 -2.58 -4.71
CA ASN A 8 15.32 -3.04 -3.53
C ASN A 8 14.16 -3.98 -3.92
N SER A 9 13.44 -3.67 -4.99
CA SER A 9 12.38 -4.53 -5.53
C SER A 9 12.91 -5.87 -6.05
N ARG A 10 12.32 -6.97 -5.58
CA ARG A 10 12.56 -8.31 -6.14
C ARG A 10 12.13 -8.42 -7.58
N ASP A 11 10.94 -7.91 -7.91
CA ASP A 11 10.35 -8.05 -9.23
C ASP A 11 11.15 -7.28 -10.29
N ILE A 12 11.63 -6.09 -9.96
CA ILE A 12 12.50 -5.33 -10.85
C ILE A 12 13.85 -6.06 -11.03
N ARG A 13 14.45 -6.62 -9.96
CA ARG A 13 15.69 -7.42 -10.10
C ARG A 13 15.50 -8.58 -11.07
N GLU A 14 14.48 -9.39 -10.85
CA GLU A 14 14.19 -10.57 -11.68
C GLU A 14 13.99 -10.15 -13.14
N TYR A 15 13.24 -9.07 -13.39
CA TYR A 15 13.03 -8.53 -14.73
C TYR A 15 14.32 -8.01 -15.39
N LEU A 16 15.15 -7.26 -14.66
CA LEU A 16 16.42 -6.76 -15.19
C LEU A 16 17.38 -7.89 -15.55
N TYR A 17 17.41 -8.99 -14.77
CA TYR A 17 18.16 -10.19 -15.14
C TYR A 17 17.57 -10.89 -16.37
N GLU A 18 16.24 -11.00 -16.45
CA GLU A 18 15.54 -11.64 -17.58
C GLU A 18 15.87 -10.97 -18.91
N ILE A 19 15.92 -9.64 -18.93
CA ILE A 19 16.23 -8.86 -20.14
C ILE A 19 17.73 -8.63 -20.36
N ASP A 20 18.61 -9.25 -19.54
CA ASP A 20 20.06 -9.05 -19.51
C ASP A 20 20.48 -7.56 -19.50
N TYR A 21 19.80 -6.75 -18.69
CA TYR A 21 19.96 -5.30 -18.68
C TYR A 21 21.37 -4.88 -18.28
N LYS A 22 21.97 -3.95 -19.03
CA LYS A 22 23.30 -3.40 -18.75
C LYS A 22 23.19 -2.03 -18.10
N LEU A 23 23.55 -1.96 -16.83
CA LEU A 23 23.55 -0.71 -16.05
C LEU A 23 24.69 0.23 -16.49
N SER A 24 24.39 1.52 -16.68
CA SER A 24 25.38 2.60 -16.79
C SER A 24 26.07 2.88 -15.46
N GLY A 25 27.17 3.66 -15.46
CA GLY A 25 27.86 4.07 -14.23
C GLY A 25 26.97 4.82 -13.25
N GLU A 26 26.21 5.82 -13.73
CA GLU A 26 25.25 6.58 -12.91
C GLU A 26 24.12 5.71 -12.34
N GLN A 27 23.60 4.74 -13.10
CA GLN A 27 22.61 3.78 -12.60
C GLN A 27 23.18 2.88 -11.51
N LYS A 28 24.43 2.40 -11.65
CA LYS A 28 25.10 1.62 -10.60
C LYS A 28 25.26 2.43 -9.32
N LEU A 29 25.75 3.67 -9.43
CA LEU A 29 25.94 4.55 -8.28
C LEU A 29 24.61 4.84 -7.58
N PHE A 30 23.58 5.22 -8.33
CA PHE A 30 22.24 5.47 -7.81
C PHE A 30 21.68 4.25 -7.07
N LEU A 31 21.74 3.07 -7.69
CA LEU A 31 21.20 1.85 -7.10
C LEU A 31 21.92 1.46 -5.82
N VAL A 32 23.25 1.62 -5.77
CA VAL A 32 24.01 1.36 -4.55
C VAL A 32 23.64 2.37 -3.46
N ASP A 33 23.56 3.67 -3.78
CA ASP A 33 23.25 4.72 -2.81
C ASP A 33 21.82 4.60 -2.23
N LYS A 34 20.83 4.30 -3.08
CA LYS A 34 19.41 4.13 -2.71
C LYS A 34 19.04 2.72 -2.25
N CYS A 35 20.02 1.83 -2.06
CA CYS A 35 19.77 0.50 -1.54
C CYS A 35 19.58 0.53 -0.02
N TYR A 36 18.47 -0.05 0.45
CA TYR A 36 18.10 -0.09 1.86
C TYR A 36 18.29 -1.47 2.50
N ARG A 37 18.51 -2.48 1.66
CA ARG A 37 18.51 -3.90 2.03
C ARG A 37 19.90 -4.46 2.30
N ILE A 38 20.94 -3.72 1.92
CA ILE A 38 22.34 -4.11 2.05
C ILE A 38 23.05 -3.14 3.02
N PRO A 39 23.86 -3.65 3.97
CA PRO A 39 24.60 -2.80 4.91
C PRO A 39 25.45 -1.73 4.20
N LEU A 40 25.53 -0.55 4.80
CA LEU A 40 26.27 0.60 4.28
C LEU A 40 27.74 0.29 4.03
N GLU A 41 28.36 -0.55 4.85
CA GLU A 41 29.74 -1.00 4.63
C GLU A 41 29.93 -1.68 3.27
N GLU A 42 29.02 -2.61 2.92
CA GLU A 42 29.04 -3.29 1.62
C GLU A 42 28.69 -2.35 0.47
N LYS A 43 27.80 -1.37 0.69
CA LYS A 43 27.50 -0.32 -0.29
C LYS A 43 28.74 0.54 -0.58
N LEU A 44 29.47 0.97 0.45
CA LEU A 44 30.69 1.74 0.29
C LEU A 44 31.77 0.95 -0.46
N GLU A 45 31.87 -0.36 -0.23
CA GLU A 45 32.79 -1.20 -1.00
C GLU A 45 32.38 -1.30 -2.47
N ALA A 46 31.08 -1.43 -2.76
CA ALA A 46 30.57 -1.42 -4.12
C ALA A 46 30.84 -0.09 -4.86
N MET A 47 30.76 1.04 -4.14
CA MET A 47 31.11 2.36 -4.67
C MET A 47 32.62 2.48 -4.93
N LYS A 48 33.48 1.94 -4.07
CA LYS A 48 34.94 1.90 -4.33
C LYS A 48 35.27 1.06 -5.56
N LEU A 49 34.65 -0.11 -5.70
CA LEU A 49 34.81 -0.95 -6.91
C LEU A 49 34.33 -0.24 -8.19
N LEU A 50 33.38 0.69 -8.08
CA LEU A 50 32.96 1.51 -9.21
C LEU A 50 34.09 2.45 -9.68
N LEU A 51 34.93 2.93 -8.77
CA LEU A 51 36.09 3.80 -9.07
C LEU A 51 37.24 3.06 -9.79
N ASP A 52 37.24 1.73 -9.78
CA ASP A 52 38.22 0.91 -10.52
C ASP A 52 37.86 0.80 -12.02
N ALA A 53 36.62 1.14 -12.39
CA ALA A 53 36.20 1.23 -13.78
C ALA A 53 36.73 2.51 -14.45
N PRO A 54 36.70 2.61 -15.79
CA PRO A 54 36.95 3.89 -16.46
C PRO A 54 35.94 4.95 -15.99
N ASP A 55 36.42 6.18 -15.83
CA ASP A 55 35.55 7.30 -15.47
C ASP A 55 34.57 7.58 -16.61
N GLU A 56 33.34 7.94 -16.24
CA GLU A 56 32.23 8.23 -17.15
C GLU A 56 31.69 9.63 -16.84
N ASP A 57 31.22 10.34 -17.86
CA ASP A 57 30.46 11.57 -17.66
C ASP A 57 29.04 11.21 -17.19
N VAL A 58 28.59 11.79 -16.08
CA VAL A 58 27.21 11.65 -15.59
C VAL A 58 26.36 12.82 -16.02
N THR A 59 25.09 12.55 -16.33
CA THR A 59 24.14 13.61 -16.71
C THR A 59 23.46 14.15 -15.46
N ILE A 60 23.62 15.45 -15.20
CA ILE A 60 23.02 16.10 -14.04
C ILE A 60 21.88 17.01 -14.46
N ARG A 61 20.76 16.92 -13.73
CA ARG A 61 19.70 17.92 -13.82
C ARG A 61 20.07 19.10 -12.93
N HIS A 62 19.70 20.30 -13.38
CA HIS A 62 19.82 21.53 -12.60
C HIS A 62 18.44 21.88 -11.98
N PRO A 63 18.07 21.37 -10.79
CA PRO A 63 16.98 21.99 -10.05
C PRO A 63 17.37 23.44 -9.80
N SER A 64 16.45 24.37 -10.04
CA SER A 64 16.59 25.79 -9.66
C SER A 64 16.95 26.00 -8.17
N PHE A 65 16.90 24.92 -7.37
CA PHE A 65 17.43 24.79 -6.02
C PHE A 65 18.98 24.85 -5.92
N PHE A 66 19.74 24.33 -6.91
CA PHE A 66 21.19 24.12 -6.81
C PHE A 66 22.06 25.23 -7.44
N LYS A 67 21.50 26.24 -8.12
CA LYS A 67 22.23 27.46 -8.57
C LYS A 67 21.28 28.62 -8.96
N LYS A 68 21.74 29.85 -8.71
CA LYS A 68 21.14 31.11 -9.23
C LYS A 68 21.25 31.12 -10.77
N GLN A 69 20.13 31.43 -11.43
CA GLN A 69 19.95 31.48 -12.90
C GLN A 69 21.18 31.96 -13.70
N PRO A 70 21.32 31.41 -14.92
CA PRO A 70 21.04 32.23 -16.08
C PRO A 70 19.95 31.62 -16.96
N LYS A 71 19.19 32.53 -17.57
CA LYS A 71 18.01 32.29 -18.39
C LYS A 71 18.36 31.71 -19.77
N ASP A 72 17.38 30.97 -20.28
CA ASP A 72 17.14 30.59 -21.68
C ASP A 72 18.25 29.79 -22.37
N GLY A 73 18.13 28.47 -22.27
CA GLY A 73 18.93 27.49 -23.02
C GLY A 73 19.58 26.44 -22.11
N ASP A 74 18.76 25.74 -21.30
CA ASP A 74 19.17 24.63 -20.42
C ASP A 74 19.99 23.59 -21.21
N LYS A 75 21.28 23.48 -20.88
CA LYS A 75 22.17 22.45 -21.39
C LYS A 75 22.71 21.68 -20.20
N ASN A 76 22.39 20.40 -20.17
CA ASN A 76 22.91 19.37 -19.27
C ASN A 76 24.40 19.62 -18.94
N GLU A 77 24.70 19.98 -17.68
CA GLU A 77 26.07 19.97 -17.17
C GLU A 77 26.45 18.51 -16.92
N PHE A 78 27.60 18.09 -17.46
CA PHE A 78 28.17 16.77 -17.18
C PHE A 78 29.17 16.90 -16.01
N GLU A 79 29.13 15.97 -15.06
CA GLU A 79 30.16 15.82 -14.02
C GLU A 79 30.87 14.46 -14.16
N SER A 80 32.05 14.32 -13.56
CA SER A 80 32.74 13.03 -13.47
C SER A 80 32.01 12.10 -12.50
N LEU A 81 31.73 10.87 -12.94
CA LEU A 81 31.18 9.80 -12.10
C LEU A 81 32.11 9.55 -10.90
N HIS A 82 33.43 9.55 -11.12
CA HIS A 82 34.40 9.32 -10.07
C HIS A 82 34.42 10.44 -9.03
N GLU A 83 34.36 11.71 -9.45
CA GLU A 83 34.30 12.84 -8.51
C GLU A 83 33.03 12.78 -7.65
N LEU A 84 31.88 12.52 -8.27
CA LEU A 84 30.61 12.36 -7.56
C LEU A 84 30.66 11.19 -6.56
N THR A 85 31.15 10.03 -7.02
CA THR A 85 31.26 8.81 -6.19
C THR A 85 32.17 9.04 -4.98
N LYS A 86 33.33 9.69 -5.16
CA LYS A 86 34.25 10.02 -4.06
C LYS A 86 33.59 10.95 -3.05
N GLY A 87 32.92 12.00 -3.52
CA GLY A 87 32.22 12.93 -2.64
C GLY A 87 31.12 12.27 -1.81
N ILE A 88 30.36 11.32 -2.40
CA ILE A 88 29.34 10.54 -1.68
C ILE A 88 29.98 9.62 -0.62
N ILE A 89 31.05 8.89 -0.96
CA ILE A 89 31.79 8.06 -0.01
C ILE A 89 32.31 8.91 1.17
N GLU A 90 32.86 10.08 0.88
CA GLU A 90 33.34 11.02 1.88
C GLU A 90 32.22 11.59 2.76
N ASN A 91 31.03 11.83 2.21
CA ASN A 91 29.85 12.26 2.97
C ASN A 91 29.44 11.19 3.99
N TYR A 92 29.30 9.93 3.56
CA TYR A 92 29.01 8.83 4.47
C TYR A 92 30.08 8.66 5.55
N SER A 93 31.36 8.75 5.18
CA SER A 93 32.47 8.63 6.13
C SER A 93 32.39 9.70 7.22
N VAL A 94 32.19 10.97 6.85
CA VAL A 94 32.04 12.08 7.81
C VAL A 94 30.79 11.92 8.67
N LEU A 95 29.66 11.50 8.11
CA LEU A 95 28.44 11.26 8.89
C LEU A 95 28.62 10.16 9.94
N ILE A 96 29.31 9.07 9.60
CA ILE A 96 29.61 7.97 10.52
C ILE A 96 30.52 8.46 11.65
N GLU A 97 31.55 9.26 11.34
CA GLU A 97 32.42 9.86 12.33
C GLU A 97 31.65 10.79 13.27
N LEU A 98 30.83 11.70 12.71
CA LEU A 98 30.02 12.62 13.49
C LEU A 98 28.99 11.89 14.36
N LEU A 99 28.37 10.81 13.86
CA LEU A 99 27.46 9.98 14.64
C LEU A 99 28.15 9.38 15.88
N LYS A 100 29.41 8.97 15.77
CA LYS A 100 30.15 8.34 16.86
C LYS A 100 30.84 9.35 17.78
N ALA A 101 31.10 10.56 17.30
CA ALA A 101 31.81 11.58 18.04
C ALA A 101 31.04 11.99 19.31
N LYS A 102 31.74 11.97 20.45
CA LYS A 102 31.21 12.51 21.71
C LYS A 102 31.38 14.02 21.71
N GLU A 103 30.26 14.73 21.67
CA GLU A 103 30.23 16.19 21.67
C GLU A 103 29.44 16.71 22.89
N PRO A 104 29.83 17.85 23.47
CA PRO A 104 28.98 18.52 24.46
C PRO A 104 27.68 18.97 23.79
N GLU A 105 26.60 19.07 24.57
CA GLU A 105 25.29 19.57 24.11
C GLU A 105 24.61 18.72 23.01
N CYS A 106 24.89 17.42 22.95
CA CYS A 106 24.11 16.46 22.16
C CYS A 106 23.55 15.34 23.03
N TYR A 107 22.49 14.69 22.55
CA TYR A 107 21.96 13.45 23.11
C TYR A 107 21.56 12.51 21.98
N TYR A 108 21.48 11.22 22.28
CA TYR A 108 21.11 10.17 21.36
C TYR A 108 19.73 9.66 21.72
N GLU A 109 18.77 9.77 20.82
CA GLU A 109 17.47 9.14 20.97
C GLU A 109 17.47 7.81 20.21
N VAL A 110 17.05 6.75 20.86
CA VAL A 110 16.87 5.44 20.24
C VAL A 110 15.38 5.21 20.02
N ARG A 111 15.00 4.80 18.81
CA ARG A 111 13.65 4.38 18.46
C ARG A 111 13.66 3.01 17.80
N ILE A 112 12.62 2.23 18.05
CA ILE A 112 12.52 0.85 17.55
C ILE A 112 11.27 0.74 16.68
N LEU A 113 11.43 0.08 15.54
CA LEU A 113 10.33 -0.41 14.71
C LEU A 113 10.33 -1.93 14.81
N GLU A 114 9.29 -2.50 15.40
CA GLU A 114 9.08 -3.94 15.45
C GLU A 114 8.57 -4.48 14.10
N LYS A 115 8.72 -5.79 13.89
CA LYS A 115 8.10 -6.49 12.78
C LYS A 115 6.59 -6.31 12.82
N ASP A 116 6.00 -6.15 11.64
CA ASP A 116 4.55 -5.95 11.44
C ASP A 116 3.97 -4.68 12.09
N ARG A 117 4.83 -3.76 12.57
CA ARG A 117 4.44 -2.40 12.98
C ARG A 117 4.76 -1.39 11.89
N THR A 118 4.04 -0.28 11.91
CA THR A 118 4.20 0.84 10.97
C THR A 118 4.78 2.09 11.63
N GLU A 119 4.84 2.13 12.96
CA GLU A 119 5.30 3.28 13.73
C GLU A 119 6.48 2.91 14.63
N PHE A 120 7.46 3.82 14.68
CA PHE A 120 8.54 3.75 15.65
C PHE A 120 8.03 4.15 17.04
N TYR A 121 8.38 3.38 18.07
CA TYR A 121 8.25 3.86 19.45
C TYR A 121 9.59 4.37 19.97
N SER A 122 9.52 5.39 20.84
CA SER A 122 10.69 5.92 21.53
C SER A 122 11.12 4.94 22.62
N PHE A 123 12.37 4.50 22.56
CA PHE A 123 12.93 3.56 23.52
C PHE A 123 13.52 4.31 24.72
N ALA A 124 14.60 5.06 24.50
CA ALA A 124 15.29 5.82 25.53
C ALA A 124 16.19 6.89 24.92
N SER A 125 16.73 7.76 25.78
CA SER A 125 17.71 8.77 25.41
C SER A 125 19.01 8.60 26.19
N PHE A 126 20.14 8.75 25.51
CA PHE A 126 21.47 8.45 26.02
C PHE A 126 22.45 9.62 25.78
N PRO A 127 23.47 9.77 26.63
CA PRO A 127 24.44 10.86 26.49
C PRO A 127 25.54 10.59 25.44
N SER A 128 25.68 9.35 24.97
CA SER A 128 26.64 8.99 23.93
C SER A 128 26.14 7.85 23.02
N PHE A 129 26.80 7.69 21.87
CA PHE A 129 26.52 6.59 20.95
C PHE A 129 26.80 5.21 21.58
N GLU A 130 27.88 5.09 22.36
CA GLU A 130 28.23 3.85 23.06
C GLU A 130 27.17 3.49 24.12
N ASP A 131 26.70 4.49 24.89
CA ASP A 131 25.64 4.27 25.88
C ASP A 131 24.32 3.85 25.21
N ALA A 132 23.99 4.44 24.06
CA ALA A 132 22.81 4.05 23.27
C ALA A 132 22.91 2.61 22.74
N LEU A 133 24.08 2.21 22.26
CA LEU A 133 24.35 0.85 21.78
C LEU A 133 24.20 -0.17 22.91
N ASN A 134 24.85 0.11 24.05
CA ASN A 134 24.82 -0.77 25.21
C ASN A 134 23.41 -0.86 25.80
N GLY A 135 22.69 0.27 25.91
CA GLY A 135 21.32 0.28 26.40
C GLY A 135 20.37 -0.55 25.53
N TYR A 136 20.54 -0.53 24.20
CA TYR A 136 19.78 -1.42 23.33
C TYR A 136 20.14 -2.90 23.54
N LEU A 137 21.44 -3.23 23.61
CA LEU A 137 21.92 -4.61 23.79
C LEU A 137 21.60 -5.21 25.17
N GLU A 138 21.46 -4.38 26.20
CA GLU A 138 21.07 -4.80 27.55
C GLU A 138 19.58 -5.16 27.63
N GLU A 139 18.72 -4.41 26.92
CA GLU A 139 17.27 -4.66 26.92
C GLU A 139 16.87 -5.77 25.94
N TYR A 140 17.46 -5.79 24.74
CA TYR A 140 17.10 -6.74 23.68
C TYR A 140 18.09 -7.89 23.61
N SER A 141 17.70 -9.03 24.19
CA SER A 141 18.46 -10.27 24.04
C SER A 141 18.50 -10.73 22.59
N SER A 142 19.32 -11.73 22.26
CA SER A 142 19.34 -12.29 20.90
C SER A 142 17.98 -12.81 20.43
N GLU A 143 17.15 -13.30 21.34
CA GLU A 143 15.79 -13.80 21.03
C GLU A 143 14.82 -12.63 20.78
N ASP A 144 14.89 -11.57 21.58
CA ASP A 144 14.02 -10.39 21.42
C ASP A 144 14.29 -9.63 20.11
N ARG A 145 15.55 -9.65 19.65
CA ARG A 145 15.97 -9.02 18.39
C ARG A 145 15.35 -9.67 17.16
N GLU A 146 14.81 -10.88 17.27
CA GLU A 146 14.03 -11.49 16.18
C GLU A 146 12.74 -10.73 15.89
N TYR A 147 12.20 -9.94 16.82
CA TYR A 147 10.99 -9.15 16.63
C TYR A 147 11.27 -7.71 16.18
N VAL A 148 12.53 -7.31 16.12
CA VAL A 148 12.94 -5.97 15.70
C VAL A 148 13.15 -5.93 14.19
N SER A 149 12.54 -4.95 13.53
CA SER A 149 12.73 -4.67 12.11
C SER A 149 13.83 -3.62 11.90
N VAL A 150 13.75 -2.49 12.62
CA VAL A 150 14.69 -1.37 12.47
C VAL A 150 15.02 -0.77 13.84
N VAL A 151 16.30 -0.49 14.04
CA VAL A 151 16.80 0.29 15.18
C VAL A 151 17.25 1.66 14.66
N GLN A 152 16.61 2.73 15.09
CA GLN A 152 16.94 4.09 14.68
C GLN A 152 17.66 4.82 15.81
N PHE A 153 18.89 5.29 15.55
CA PHE A 153 19.61 6.19 16.44
C PHE A 153 19.60 7.61 15.86
N SER A 154 19.09 8.55 16.63
CA SER A 154 19.11 9.98 16.31
C SER A 154 20.07 10.71 17.24
N LYS A 155 21.20 11.20 16.72
CA LYS A 155 22.05 12.16 17.43
C LYS A 155 21.46 13.55 17.26
N ASN A 156 20.86 14.07 18.33
CA ASN A 156 20.21 15.38 18.34
C ASN A 156 21.12 16.41 19.01
N TYR A 157 21.29 17.57 18.38
CA TYR A 157 22.03 18.69 18.95
C TYR A 157 21.07 19.62 19.69
N LEU A 158 21.39 19.93 20.94
CA LEU A 158 20.64 20.90 21.72
C LEU A 158 20.90 22.28 21.11
N LEU A 159 19.94 22.80 20.35
CA LEU A 159 19.99 24.17 19.88
C LEU A 159 20.03 25.10 21.10
N GLY A 160 21.14 25.82 21.29
CA GLY A 160 21.15 26.99 22.15
C GLY A 160 20.00 27.90 21.71
N PHE A 161 19.07 28.23 22.62
CA PHE A 161 17.88 29.05 22.37
C PHE A 161 18.22 30.39 21.70
N GLN A 162 18.40 30.42 20.38
CA GLN A 162 18.53 31.67 19.64
C GLN A 162 17.13 32.24 19.40
N LYS A 163 16.69 33.07 20.35
CA LYS A 163 15.57 34.01 20.22
C LYS A 163 15.84 34.96 19.05
N LYS A 164 15.61 34.56 17.79
CA LYS A 164 15.46 35.48 16.64
C LYS A 164 15.12 34.69 15.37
N ASN A 165 13.91 34.12 15.33
CA ASN A 165 13.02 34.18 14.16
C ASN A 165 11.78 33.34 14.42
N ARG A 166 10.62 34.02 14.50
CA ARG A 166 9.29 33.42 14.68
C ARG A 166 8.76 32.75 13.40
N ARG A 167 9.61 32.03 12.68
CA ARG A 167 9.18 31.09 11.63
C ARG A 167 9.72 29.73 12.02
N ARG A 168 8.82 28.88 12.53
CA ARG A 168 9.08 27.47 12.86
C ARG A 168 9.77 26.80 11.66
N LYS A 169 11.08 26.54 11.73
CA LYS A 169 11.64 25.29 11.22
C LYS A 169 11.56 24.34 12.41
N SER A 170 10.72 23.31 12.31
CA SER A 170 10.40 22.39 13.43
C SER A 170 11.54 21.44 13.78
N ASP A 171 12.58 21.37 12.95
CA ASP A 171 13.54 20.28 13.02
C ASP A 171 14.92 20.87 13.34
N GLY A 172 15.44 20.55 14.53
CA GLY A 172 16.79 20.96 14.94
C GLY A 172 17.89 20.26 14.14
N LYS A 173 19.14 20.60 14.41
CA LYS A 173 20.30 19.92 13.82
C LYS A 173 20.36 18.48 14.36
N TYR A 174 20.44 17.47 13.49
CA TYR A 174 20.53 16.06 13.89
C TYR A 174 21.22 15.18 12.84
N ILE A 175 21.69 14.01 13.29
CA ILE A 175 22.08 12.88 12.45
C ILE A 175 21.16 11.73 12.78
N ARG A 176 20.63 11.04 11.77
CA ARG A 176 19.78 9.87 11.95
C ARG A 176 20.39 8.68 11.23
N ALA A 177 20.59 7.60 11.96
CA ALA A 177 21.14 6.36 11.49
C ALA A 177 20.16 5.22 11.75
N PHE A 178 19.99 4.35 10.76
CA PHE A 178 19.10 3.21 10.78
C PHE A 178 19.93 1.95 10.69
N PHE A 179 19.70 1.05 11.63
CA PHE A 179 20.39 -0.22 11.75
C PHE A 179 19.38 -1.37 11.65
N ASP A 180 19.86 -2.52 11.20
CA ASP A 180 19.11 -3.77 11.35
C ASP A 180 19.13 -4.23 12.82
N SER A 181 18.46 -5.36 13.12
CA SER A 181 18.43 -5.92 14.47
C SER A 181 19.81 -6.40 14.97
N ASP A 182 20.77 -6.64 14.09
CA ASP A 182 22.15 -6.99 14.42
C ASP A 182 23.07 -5.76 14.52
N LEU A 183 22.50 -4.56 14.51
CA LEU A 183 23.22 -3.28 14.59
C LEU A 183 24.19 -3.05 13.42
N LYS A 184 23.94 -3.66 12.25
CA LYS A 184 24.61 -3.27 11.01
C LYS A 184 23.97 -1.98 10.50
N LEU A 185 24.81 -0.99 10.20
CA LEU A 185 24.35 0.30 9.70
C LEU A 185 23.78 0.11 8.28
N MET A 186 22.49 0.39 8.11
CA MET A 186 21.78 0.26 6.83
C MET A 186 21.75 1.60 6.09
N GLN A 187 21.37 2.67 6.80
CA GLN A 187 21.25 4.01 6.21
C GLN A 187 21.60 5.10 7.22
N ILE A 188 22.13 6.22 6.73
CA ILE A 188 22.44 7.40 7.55
C ILE A 188 22.20 8.68 6.75
N TYR A 189 21.63 9.69 7.39
CA TYR A 189 21.49 11.03 6.83
C TYR A 189 21.55 12.08 7.94
N ASP A 190 21.69 13.34 7.55
CA ASP A 190 21.69 14.46 8.46
C ASP A 190 20.65 15.53 8.12
N ASN A 191 20.44 16.40 9.10
CA ASN A 191 19.80 17.69 8.91
C ASN A 191 20.76 18.78 9.44
N GLU A 192 21.27 19.61 8.53
CA GLU A 192 22.17 20.75 8.81
C GLU A 192 23.47 20.36 9.56
N CYS A 193 24.01 19.14 9.38
CA CYS A 193 25.29 18.69 9.96
C CYS A 193 26.46 18.70 8.98
N LEU A 194 26.23 18.34 7.73
CA LEU A 194 27.26 18.44 6.70
C LEU A 194 27.48 19.91 6.27
N PRO A 195 28.74 20.30 5.96
CA PRO A 195 29.01 21.60 5.37
C PRO A 195 28.22 21.82 4.08
N GLN A 196 27.78 23.05 3.83
CA GLN A 196 26.97 23.38 2.64
C GLN A 196 27.65 22.99 1.33
N GLU A 197 28.99 23.05 1.27
CA GLU A 197 29.81 22.67 0.12
C GLU A 197 29.66 21.18 -0.25
N ARG A 198 29.27 20.34 0.70
CA ARG A 198 29.09 18.89 0.52
C ARG A 198 27.68 18.49 0.11
N PHE A 199 26.75 19.43 0.13
CA PHE A 199 25.35 19.22 -0.29
C PHE A 199 25.23 18.85 -1.78
N TYR A 200 26.27 19.12 -2.58
CA TYR A 200 26.30 18.83 -4.01
C TYR A 200 26.63 17.37 -4.36
N TYR A 201 27.11 16.56 -3.40
CA TYR A 201 27.42 15.15 -3.61
C TYR A 201 26.24 14.26 -3.19
N THR A 202 25.23 14.19 -4.05
CA THR A 202 24.04 13.35 -3.90
C THR A 202 23.68 12.71 -5.23
N THR A 203 23.09 11.50 -5.19
CA THR A 203 22.51 10.86 -6.37
C THR A 203 21.16 11.44 -6.78
N ASP A 204 20.53 12.28 -5.94
CA ASP A 204 19.23 12.91 -6.23
C ASP A 204 19.27 13.86 -7.44
N LYS A 205 20.45 14.29 -7.87
CA LYS A 205 20.64 15.15 -9.05
C LYS A 205 20.86 14.36 -10.34
N LEU A 206 21.00 13.03 -10.24
CA LEU A 206 21.28 12.17 -11.39
C LEU A 206 20.03 11.92 -12.21
N PHE A 207 20.26 11.82 -13.51
CA PHE A 207 19.26 11.39 -14.46
C PHE A 207 19.15 9.86 -14.48
N ILE A 208 18.11 9.28 -13.87
CA ILE A 208 18.00 7.83 -13.73
C ILE A 208 16.66 7.29 -14.22
N TYR A 209 16.71 6.42 -15.21
CA TYR A 209 15.60 5.57 -15.64
C TYR A 209 16.02 4.10 -15.65
N LEU A 210 15.24 3.22 -15.03
CA LEU A 210 15.37 1.76 -15.12
C LEU A 210 14.08 1.17 -15.69
N PRO A 211 14.16 0.20 -16.62
CA PRO A 211 12.97 -0.47 -17.10
C PRO A 211 12.35 -1.29 -15.97
N MET A 212 11.02 -1.20 -15.84
CA MET A 212 10.24 -1.91 -14.82
C MET A 212 9.27 -2.90 -15.48
N PRO A 213 8.94 -4.04 -14.84
CA PRO A 213 8.04 -5.05 -15.42
C PRO A 213 6.56 -4.65 -15.35
N PHE A 214 6.23 -3.60 -14.61
CA PHE A 214 4.86 -3.27 -14.23
C PHE A 214 4.07 -2.58 -15.35
N LYS A 215 2.77 -2.87 -15.40
CA LYS A 215 1.85 -2.30 -16.38
C LYS A 215 0.60 -1.74 -15.71
N ALA A 216 -0.14 -0.92 -16.45
CA ALA A 216 -1.46 -0.47 -16.04
C ALA A 216 -2.36 -1.65 -15.66
N GLY A 217 -3.05 -1.50 -14.54
CA GLY A 217 -3.88 -2.51 -13.90
C GLY A 217 -3.12 -3.59 -13.14
N ASP A 218 -1.79 -3.55 -13.01
CA ASP A 218 -1.10 -4.44 -12.08
C ASP A 218 -1.36 -4.02 -10.63
N ILE A 219 -1.51 -5.02 -9.75
CA ILE A 219 -1.72 -4.81 -8.32
C ILE A 219 -0.37 -4.98 -7.63
N LEU A 220 0.12 -3.89 -7.05
CA LEU A 220 1.44 -3.80 -6.47
C LEU A 220 1.37 -3.46 -4.98
N VAL A 221 2.53 -3.52 -4.35
CA VAL A 221 2.78 -3.12 -2.98
C VAL A 221 4.19 -2.55 -2.88
N ASN A 222 4.46 -1.73 -1.88
CA ASN A 222 5.84 -1.36 -1.57
C ASN A 222 6.63 -2.57 -1.07
N SER A 223 7.89 -2.69 -1.48
CA SER A 223 8.83 -3.65 -0.91
C SER A 223 8.90 -3.45 0.60
N LYS A 224 8.98 -4.57 1.33
CA LYS A 224 9.16 -4.55 2.78
C LYS A 224 10.47 -3.87 3.21
N ASP A 225 11.43 -3.76 2.31
CA ASP A 225 12.74 -3.15 2.59
C ASP A 225 12.69 -1.61 2.61
N CYS A 226 11.58 -0.98 2.20
CA CYS A 226 11.43 0.47 2.24
C CYS A 226 11.38 1.05 3.66
N VAL A 227 11.29 0.21 4.70
CA VAL A 227 11.29 0.62 6.12
C VAL A 227 12.52 1.44 6.51
N TYR A 228 13.65 1.30 5.80
CA TYR A 228 14.87 2.07 6.05
C TYR A 228 14.98 3.37 5.24
N ALA A 229 14.01 3.67 4.37
CA ALA A 229 14.02 4.89 3.56
C ALA A 229 13.74 6.17 4.38
N GLY A 230 13.59 6.05 5.71
CA GLY A 230 13.39 7.19 6.61
C GLY A 230 12.00 7.83 6.53
N VAL A 231 11.12 7.28 5.69
CA VAL A 231 9.71 7.65 5.58
C VAL A 231 8.91 6.41 5.92
N THR A 232 8.43 6.32 7.16
CA THR A 232 7.50 5.26 7.61
C THR A 232 6.14 5.30 6.90
N HIS A 233 5.96 6.19 5.92
CA HIS A 233 4.72 6.43 5.22
C HIS A 233 5.04 6.39 3.72
N GLY A 234 5.03 5.20 3.13
CA GLY A 234 4.88 5.09 1.68
C GLY A 234 3.59 5.81 1.25
N PHE A 235 3.52 6.34 0.03
CA PHE A 235 2.33 7.01 -0.55
C PHE A 235 1.55 7.94 0.41
N ASN A 236 1.97 9.20 0.58
CA ASN A 236 1.32 10.15 1.50
C ASN A 236 1.23 9.65 2.97
N CYS A 237 0.82 10.50 3.93
CA CYS A 237 0.73 10.10 5.34
C CYS A 237 -0.39 9.09 5.66
N ASP A 238 -1.30 8.86 4.70
CA ASP A 238 -2.55 8.14 4.93
C ASP A 238 -2.56 6.72 4.34
N TYR A 239 -1.51 6.30 3.63
CA TYR A 239 -1.35 4.93 3.14
C TYR A 239 -0.80 4.01 4.23
N GLU A 240 -1.42 2.83 4.33
CA GLU A 240 -0.96 1.78 5.22
C GLU A 240 0.18 0.98 4.56
N LEU A 241 1.32 0.92 5.24
CA LEU A 241 2.47 0.17 4.76
C LEU A 241 2.11 -1.32 4.56
N GLY A 242 2.33 -1.81 3.34
CA GLY A 242 2.04 -3.20 2.97
C GLY A 242 0.65 -3.42 2.38
N SER A 243 -0.20 -2.38 2.33
CA SER A 243 -1.51 -2.45 1.68
C SER A 243 -1.40 -2.42 0.15
N PRO A 244 -2.18 -3.24 -0.57
CA PRO A 244 -2.14 -3.30 -2.01
C PRO A 244 -2.69 -2.02 -2.66
N PHE A 245 -2.18 -1.72 -3.84
CA PHE A 245 -2.71 -0.69 -4.71
C PHE A 245 -2.70 -1.16 -6.15
N VAL A 246 -3.55 -0.58 -6.99
CA VAL A 246 -3.55 -0.88 -8.44
C VAL A 246 -2.92 0.29 -9.20
N VAL A 247 -1.99 -0.02 -10.10
CA VAL A 247 -1.31 0.96 -10.93
C VAL A 247 -2.23 1.41 -12.04
N GLU A 248 -2.40 2.72 -12.21
CA GLU A 248 -3.05 3.31 -13.37
C GLU A 248 -2.02 3.57 -14.47
N SER A 249 -0.93 4.27 -14.15
CA SER A 249 0.13 4.60 -15.10
C SER A 249 1.43 5.03 -14.41
N PHE A 250 2.54 4.97 -15.15
CA PHE A 250 3.78 5.64 -14.78
C PHE A 250 3.99 6.82 -15.72
N ASN A 251 4.28 7.99 -15.18
CA ASN A 251 4.66 9.16 -15.94
C ASN A 251 6.08 9.53 -15.57
N PRO A 252 6.98 9.71 -16.52
CA PRO A 252 6.83 9.41 -17.94
C PRO A 252 6.71 7.92 -18.19
N ASP A 253 5.90 7.59 -19.21
CA ASP A 253 5.85 6.23 -19.71
C ASP A 253 7.16 5.88 -20.43
N GLU A 254 7.38 4.58 -20.67
CA GLU A 254 8.55 4.05 -21.37
C GLU A 254 8.80 4.63 -22.77
N ARG A 255 7.87 5.42 -23.33
CA ARG A 255 8.01 6.04 -24.66
C ARG A 255 8.62 7.43 -24.60
N LEU A 256 8.67 8.03 -23.41
CA LEU A 256 9.10 9.41 -23.18
C LEU A 256 10.54 9.56 -22.69
N LEU A 257 11.34 8.48 -22.67
CA LEU A 257 12.69 8.26 -22.10
C LEU A 257 13.79 9.35 -22.25
N LYS A 258 13.55 10.46 -22.94
CA LYS A 258 14.52 11.56 -23.07
C LYS A 258 14.13 12.71 -22.13
N GLY A 259 14.96 13.01 -21.15
CA GLY A 259 14.82 14.22 -20.32
C GLY A 259 14.17 14.07 -18.92
N ILE A 260 14.20 12.90 -18.29
CA ILE A 260 13.49 12.53 -17.05
C ILE A 260 14.47 12.08 -15.95
N ASP A 261 14.43 12.71 -14.78
CA ASP A 261 15.13 12.22 -13.58
C ASP A 261 14.26 11.29 -12.70
N CYS A 262 14.83 10.70 -11.64
CA CYS A 262 14.07 9.79 -10.78
C CYS A 262 12.92 10.46 -10.03
N SER A 263 12.95 11.78 -9.82
CA SER A 263 11.85 12.53 -9.22
C SER A 263 10.72 12.77 -10.23
N ASP A 264 11.04 12.91 -11.52
CA ASP A 264 10.03 13.06 -12.57
C ASP A 264 9.22 11.78 -12.81
N ILE A 265 9.71 10.62 -12.35
CA ILE A 265 8.98 9.35 -12.44
C ILE A 265 7.93 9.32 -11.34
N SER A 266 6.68 9.57 -11.73
CA SER A 266 5.48 9.45 -10.92
C SER A 266 4.76 8.14 -11.18
N CYS A 267 4.30 7.48 -10.12
CA CYS A 267 3.32 6.42 -10.22
C CYS A 267 1.93 6.98 -9.88
N TYR A 268 1.01 6.88 -10.85
CA TYR A 268 -0.41 7.08 -10.62
C TYR A 268 -1.02 5.75 -10.22
N CYS A 269 -1.61 5.72 -9.02
CA CYS A 269 -2.16 4.50 -8.46
C CYS A 269 -3.41 4.77 -7.65
N PHE A 270 -4.17 3.70 -7.43
CA PHE A 270 -5.40 3.73 -6.67
C PHE A 270 -5.34 2.74 -5.50
N TYR A 271 -5.66 3.22 -4.29
CA TYR A 271 -5.61 2.44 -3.06
C TYR A 271 -6.66 2.87 -2.04
N PHE A 272 -6.76 2.09 -0.98
CA PHE A 272 -7.59 2.37 0.19
C PHE A 272 -6.75 3.00 1.29
N ASP A 273 -7.13 4.19 1.75
CA ASP A 273 -6.45 4.84 2.86
C ASP A 273 -6.92 4.32 4.24
N ASN A 274 -6.26 4.81 5.30
CA ASN A 274 -6.59 4.52 6.69
C ASN A 274 -7.96 5.06 7.15
N LEU A 275 -8.61 5.94 6.38
CA LEU A 275 -9.88 6.59 6.71
C LEU A 275 -11.09 5.99 5.95
N ASN A 276 -10.88 4.88 5.25
CA ASN A 276 -11.87 4.14 4.44
C ASN A 276 -12.29 4.87 3.16
N GLN A 277 -11.49 5.82 2.70
CA GLN A 277 -11.71 6.52 1.45
C GLN A 277 -10.82 5.92 0.35
N TYR A 278 -11.37 5.88 -0.85
CA TYR A 278 -10.69 5.44 -2.04
C TYR A 278 -9.94 6.62 -2.62
N HIS A 279 -8.63 6.51 -2.78
CA HIS A 279 -7.80 7.61 -3.28
C HIS A 279 -7.06 7.21 -4.54
N LEU A 280 -7.19 8.04 -5.57
CA LEU A 280 -6.25 8.08 -6.69
C LEU A 280 -5.15 9.06 -6.31
N VAL A 281 -3.92 8.58 -6.20
CA VAL A 281 -2.77 9.40 -5.84
C VAL A 281 -1.72 9.32 -6.94
N SER A 282 -1.14 10.49 -7.23
CA SER A 282 0.07 10.64 -8.03
C SER A 282 1.22 10.92 -7.08
N GLU A 283 2.13 9.98 -6.92
CA GLU A 283 3.34 10.20 -6.13
C GLU A 283 4.54 10.45 -7.03
N VAL A 284 5.12 11.65 -6.88
CA VAL A 284 6.43 12.05 -7.41
C VAL A 284 7.45 11.53 -6.41
N ASN A 285 7.89 10.27 -6.50
CA ASN A 285 8.81 9.77 -5.49
C ASN A 285 9.69 8.59 -5.89
N VAL A 286 10.86 8.53 -5.26
CA VAL A 286 12.01 7.62 -5.47
C VAL A 286 11.69 6.12 -5.24
N HIS A 287 10.43 5.80 -4.92
CA HIS A 287 9.94 4.49 -4.51
C HIS A 287 9.40 3.62 -5.65
N ASN A 288 9.37 4.11 -6.88
CA ASN A 288 8.95 3.28 -8.02
C ASN A 288 9.86 2.06 -8.20
N TYR A 289 11.14 2.19 -7.84
CA TYR A 289 12.11 1.09 -7.86
C TYR A 289 12.02 0.17 -6.62
N ASP A 290 11.14 0.49 -5.69
CA ASP A 290 10.85 -0.30 -4.49
C ASP A 290 9.54 -1.09 -4.65
N LEU A 291 8.81 -0.99 -5.76
CA LEU A 291 7.51 -1.66 -5.94
C LEU A 291 7.64 -3.15 -6.24
N GLU A 292 6.69 -3.96 -5.77
CA GLU A 292 6.62 -5.40 -6.02
C GLU A 292 5.19 -5.84 -6.34
N TYR A 293 5.01 -6.97 -7.03
CA TYR A 293 3.70 -7.57 -7.24
C TYR A 293 3.09 -8.01 -5.92
N TYR A 294 1.84 -7.61 -5.68
CA TYR A 294 1.06 -8.12 -4.56
C TYR A 294 0.63 -9.56 -4.83
N ARG A 295 0.96 -10.46 -3.90
CA ARG A 295 0.79 -11.92 -4.05
C ARG A 295 -0.17 -12.56 -3.04
N LYS A 296 -0.65 -11.80 -2.06
CA LYS A 296 -1.60 -12.31 -1.07
C LYS A 296 -3.02 -12.25 -1.64
N PRO A 297 -3.96 -13.07 -1.14
CA PRO A 297 -5.38 -12.92 -1.47
C PRO A 297 -5.88 -11.53 -1.05
N LEU A 298 -6.65 -10.87 -1.93
CA LEU A 298 -7.33 -9.62 -1.61
C LEU A 298 -8.55 -9.92 -0.74
N LYS A 299 -8.71 -9.18 0.37
CA LYS A 299 -9.79 -9.40 1.34
C LYS A 299 -10.65 -8.14 1.48
N ASP A 300 -11.87 -8.32 1.97
CA ASP A 300 -12.80 -7.24 2.30
C ASP A 300 -12.93 -6.22 1.14
N LYS A 301 -12.59 -4.95 1.40
CA LYS A 301 -12.65 -3.85 0.45
C LYS A 301 -11.62 -3.96 -0.67
N GLU A 302 -10.47 -4.57 -0.41
CA GLU A 302 -9.36 -4.70 -1.37
C GLU A 302 -9.74 -5.54 -2.60
N ARG A 303 -10.78 -6.39 -2.51
CA ARG A 303 -11.35 -7.11 -3.65
C ARG A 303 -11.74 -6.19 -4.81
N PHE A 304 -12.15 -4.95 -4.50
CA PHE A 304 -12.42 -3.96 -5.53
C PHE A 304 -11.20 -3.65 -6.42
N LEU A 305 -9.98 -3.70 -5.88
CA LEU A 305 -8.76 -3.47 -6.65
C LEU A 305 -8.61 -4.48 -7.79
N ARG A 306 -9.14 -5.71 -7.62
CA ARG A 306 -9.12 -6.73 -8.66
C ARG A 306 -10.01 -6.38 -9.84
N ILE A 307 -11.19 -5.86 -9.54
CA ILE A 307 -12.18 -5.46 -10.55
C ILE A 307 -11.67 -4.21 -11.28
N PHE A 308 -11.09 -3.27 -10.54
CA PHE A 308 -10.46 -2.09 -11.15
C PHE A 308 -9.21 -2.46 -11.96
N SER A 309 -8.41 -3.43 -11.51
CA SER A 309 -7.29 -4.01 -12.25
C SER A 309 -7.72 -4.56 -13.61
N LEU A 310 -8.84 -5.33 -13.67
CA LEU A 310 -9.40 -5.82 -14.92
C LEU A 310 -9.79 -4.66 -15.84
N ARG A 311 -10.53 -3.67 -15.32
CA ARG A 311 -10.95 -2.45 -16.05
C ARG A 311 -9.79 -1.69 -16.67
N LEU A 312 -8.66 -1.59 -15.95
CA LEU A 312 -7.46 -0.89 -16.40
C LEU A 312 -6.68 -1.70 -17.45
N LYS A 313 -6.70 -3.03 -17.35
CA LYS A 313 -6.08 -3.94 -18.33
C LYS A 313 -6.87 -3.99 -19.64
N ASP A 314 -8.20 -3.99 -19.55
CA ASP A 314 -9.11 -3.93 -20.70
C ASP A 314 -10.31 -3.04 -20.38
N LYS A 315 -10.44 -1.94 -21.14
CA LYS A 315 -11.54 -0.98 -20.99
C LYS A 315 -12.92 -1.60 -21.29
N PHE A 316 -13.01 -2.81 -21.82
CA PHE A 316 -14.30 -3.45 -22.09
C PHE A 316 -14.58 -4.64 -21.18
N SER A 317 -13.65 -5.04 -20.30
CA SER A 317 -13.83 -6.23 -19.45
C SER A 317 -14.80 -6.01 -18.29
N VAL A 318 -14.95 -4.77 -17.82
CA VAL A 318 -15.87 -4.38 -16.75
C VAL A 318 -16.57 -3.10 -17.17
N SER A 319 -17.91 -3.09 -17.16
CA SER A 319 -18.71 -1.91 -17.44
C SER A 319 -18.66 -0.89 -16.29
N ASP A 320 -19.02 0.36 -16.56
CA ASP A 320 -19.10 1.39 -15.52
C ASP A 320 -20.15 1.05 -14.45
N GLU A 321 -21.20 0.33 -14.83
CA GLU A 321 -22.22 -0.15 -13.91
C GLU A 321 -21.66 -1.25 -12.98
N GLU A 322 -20.94 -2.24 -13.53
CA GLU A 322 -20.28 -3.31 -12.75
C GLU A 322 -19.21 -2.77 -11.80
N MET A 323 -18.48 -1.73 -12.22
CA MET A 323 -17.54 -1.00 -11.37
C MET A 323 -18.23 -0.37 -10.17
N LEU A 324 -19.32 0.38 -10.38
CA LEU A 324 -20.09 1.00 -9.30
C LEU A 324 -20.72 -0.05 -8.37
N ILE A 325 -21.23 -1.12 -8.98
CA ILE A 325 -21.47 -2.46 -8.47
C ILE A 325 -20.53 -2.86 -7.33
N ALA A 326 -19.36 -3.28 -7.77
CA ALA A 326 -18.29 -3.79 -6.93
C ALA A 326 -17.86 -2.81 -5.83
N PHE A 327 -17.81 -1.53 -6.15
CA PHE A 327 -17.44 -0.47 -5.22
C PHE A 327 -18.40 -0.40 -4.03
N GLU A 328 -19.71 -0.33 -4.29
CA GLU A 328 -20.73 -0.24 -3.25
C GLU A 328 -20.76 -1.49 -2.37
N TYR A 329 -20.61 -2.68 -2.97
CA TYR A 329 -20.50 -3.94 -2.23
C TYR A 329 -19.32 -3.95 -1.26
N CYS A 330 -18.11 -3.65 -1.76
CA CYS A 330 -16.88 -3.66 -0.98
C CYS A 330 -16.95 -2.67 0.18
N LYS A 331 -17.51 -1.47 -0.07
CA LYS A 331 -17.77 -0.46 0.96
C LYS A 331 -18.73 -0.96 2.03
N ASN A 332 -19.84 -1.61 1.65
CA ASN A 332 -20.82 -2.12 2.61
C ASN A 332 -20.28 -3.24 3.49
N LEU A 333 -19.50 -4.16 2.94
CA LEU A 333 -18.87 -5.23 3.71
C LEU A 333 -17.97 -4.69 4.82
N GLU A 334 -17.17 -3.66 4.51
CA GLU A 334 -16.32 -3.00 5.49
C GLU A 334 -17.16 -2.33 6.59
N ILE A 335 -18.21 -1.60 6.21
CA ILE A 335 -19.14 -0.98 7.16
C ILE A 335 -19.78 -2.04 8.06
N GLN A 336 -20.27 -3.14 7.49
CA GLN A 336 -20.87 -4.25 8.24
C GLN A 336 -19.89 -4.87 9.23
N LYS A 337 -18.63 -5.10 8.82
CA LYS A 337 -17.58 -5.63 9.69
C LYS A 337 -17.25 -4.66 10.82
N HIS A 338 -17.13 -3.36 10.52
CA HIS A 338 -16.89 -2.32 11.51
C HIS A 338 -18.05 -2.22 12.53
N LEU A 339 -19.29 -2.22 12.03
CA LEU A 339 -20.50 -2.24 12.87
C LEU A 339 -20.56 -3.51 13.71
N LYS A 340 -20.28 -4.70 13.17
CA LYS A 340 -20.24 -5.96 13.95
C LYS A 340 -19.20 -5.91 15.06
N LYS A 341 -18.01 -5.35 14.78
CA LYS A 341 -16.97 -5.12 15.80
C LYS A 341 -17.46 -4.14 16.87
N GLN A 342 -18.02 -3.00 16.50
CA GLN A 342 -18.58 -2.05 17.48
C GLN A 342 -19.76 -2.64 18.27
N LEU A 343 -20.65 -3.38 17.60
CA LEU A 343 -21.81 -4.04 18.19
C LEU A 343 -21.40 -5.13 19.19
N GLN A 344 -20.24 -5.79 19.05
CA GLN A 344 -19.71 -6.67 20.10
C GLN A 344 -19.40 -5.90 21.40
N TRP A 345 -18.86 -4.67 21.31
CA TRP A 345 -18.60 -3.80 22.48
C TRP A 345 -19.88 -3.14 23.02
N VAL A 346 -20.80 -2.78 22.11
CA VAL A 346 -22.09 -2.20 22.45
C VAL A 346 -23.01 -3.24 23.06
N ASN A 347 -23.02 -4.51 22.63
CA ASN A 347 -23.86 -5.56 23.23
C ASN A 347 -23.53 -5.77 24.71
N SER A 348 -22.26 -5.75 25.11
CA SER A 348 -21.88 -5.80 26.53
C SER A 348 -22.41 -4.61 27.35
N SER A 349 -22.61 -3.45 26.71
CA SER A 349 -23.05 -2.21 27.37
C SER A 349 -24.57 -2.00 27.28
N MET A 350 -25.21 -2.36 26.18
CA MET A 350 -26.64 -2.23 25.90
C MET A 350 -27.47 -3.32 26.59
N SER A 351 -26.93 -4.53 26.76
CA SER A 351 -27.58 -5.58 27.56
C SER A 351 -27.82 -5.12 29.00
N TYR A 352 -26.97 -4.23 29.52
CA TYR A 352 -27.11 -3.59 30.82
C TYR A 352 -28.20 -2.50 30.86
N TYR A 353 -28.43 -1.77 29.76
CA TYR A 353 -29.43 -0.68 29.68
C TYR A 353 -30.82 -1.14 29.23
N LEU A 354 -30.92 -2.18 28.40
CA LEU A 354 -32.19 -2.73 27.89
C LEU A 354 -32.85 -3.73 28.84
N ALA A 355 -32.17 -4.11 29.93
CA ALA A 355 -32.72 -4.97 30.97
C ALA A 355 -33.82 -4.28 31.80
N ASP A 356 -33.92 -2.95 31.78
CA ASP A 356 -35.02 -2.21 32.42
C ASP A 356 -35.95 -1.62 31.35
N GLY A 357 -37.05 -2.34 31.16
CA GLY A 357 -37.90 -2.22 29.99
C GLY A 357 -38.67 -0.93 29.90
N TYR A 358 -38.71 -0.31 28.72
CA TYR A 358 -39.76 0.63 28.31
C TYR A 358 -39.78 0.81 26.77
N TRP A 359 -40.02 -0.26 26.01
CA TRP A 359 -40.40 -0.13 24.59
C TRP A 359 -41.55 -1.09 24.27
N LYS A 360 -42.77 -0.66 24.65
CA LYS A 360 -43.99 -1.25 24.10
C LYS A 360 -44.42 -0.41 22.91
N ASN A 361 -44.32 -1.01 21.73
CA ASN A 361 -44.93 -0.63 20.45
C ASN A 361 -44.00 0.05 19.43
N GLU A 362 -43.03 -0.71 18.91
CA GLU A 362 -42.37 -0.44 17.63
C GLU A 362 -43.32 -0.50 16.42
N GLU A 363 -44.43 -1.26 16.51
CA GLU A 363 -45.31 -1.58 15.38
C GLU A 363 -45.96 -0.36 14.68
N ASP A 364 -46.11 0.79 15.35
CA ASP A 364 -46.92 1.91 14.85
C ASP A 364 -46.12 2.93 13.99
N TYR A 365 -44.79 2.93 14.09
CA TYR A 365 -43.91 3.77 13.28
C TYR A 365 -43.62 3.14 11.91
N PHE A 366 -43.33 1.84 11.89
CA PHE A 366 -43.04 1.09 10.66
C PHE A 366 -44.20 1.13 9.66
N ARG A 367 -45.46 1.21 10.10
CA ARG A 367 -46.64 1.25 9.23
C ARG A 367 -46.83 2.53 8.41
N ARG A 368 -46.07 3.61 8.68
CA ARG A 368 -46.23 4.91 7.99
C ARG A 368 -45.21 5.18 6.88
N LEU A 369 -44.16 4.37 6.79
CA LEU A 369 -43.14 4.48 5.75
C LEU A 369 -43.61 3.83 4.45
N ASP A 370 -43.21 4.36 3.30
CA ASP A 370 -43.38 3.70 2.01
C ASP A 370 -42.62 2.35 1.99
N LYS A 371 -43.13 1.37 1.21
CA LYS A 371 -42.60 -0.01 1.12
C LYS A 371 -41.12 -0.02 0.73
N GLU A 372 -40.66 0.89 -0.13
CA GLU A 372 -39.23 0.99 -0.48
C GLU A 372 -38.39 1.55 0.67
N LYS A 373 -38.88 2.60 1.35
CA LYS A 373 -38.19 3.16 2.53
C LYS A 373 -38.12 2.17 3.69
N ARG A 374 -39.13 1.31 3.89
CA ARG A 374 -39.08 0.23 4.90
C ARG A 374 -38.02 -0.81 4.56
N LYS A 375 -37.83 -1.13 3.28
CA LYS A 375 -36.82 -2.09 2.81
C LYS A 375 -35.39 -1.56 2.91
N ALA A 376 -35.20 -0.24 2.91
CA ALA A 376 -33.91 0.39 3.21
C ALA A 376 -33.61 0.49 4.72
N LEU A 377 -34.60 0.18 5.59
CA LEU A 377 -34.49 0.22 7.05
C LEU A 377 -34.35 -1.18 7.67
N THR A 378 -34.41 -2.24 6.86
CA THR A 378 -34.08 -3.59 7.31
C THR A 378 -32.57 -3.76 7.30
N ASP A 379 -31.98 -4.23 8.40
CA ASP A 379 -30.53 -4.45 8.48
C ASP A 379 -30.05 -5.50 7.48
N SER A 380 -30.94 -6.41 7.08
CA SER A 380 -30.63 -7.50 6.16
C SER A 380 -31.83 -8.06 5.39
N VAL A 381 -31.57 -8.80 4.31
CA VAL A 381 -32.56 -9.48 3.46
C VAL A 381 -32.09 -10.86 2.98
N LYS A 382 -33.04 -11.71 2.62
CA LYS A 382 -32.83 -12.96 1.89
C LYS A 382 -33.58 -12.91 0.57
N ILE A 383 -32.99 -13.44 -0.50
CA ILE A 383 -33.58 -13.42 -1.83
C ILE A 383 -33.90 -14.84 -2.26
N TRP A 384 -35.11 -15.05 -2.75
CA TRP A 384 -35.60 -16.30 -3.32
C TRP A 384 -35.78 -16.11 -4.82
N LEU A 385 -35.00 -16.81 -5.63
CA LEU A 385 -35.09 -16.76 -7.10
C LEU A 385 -35.77 -18.02 -7.62
N ASP A 386 -37.02 -17.88 -8.04
CA ASP A 386 -37.86 -18.97 -8.55
C ASP A 386 -39.01 -18.36 -9.38
N ASP A 387 -39.33 -18.92 -10.54
CA ASP A 387 -40.40 -18.43 -11.40
C ASP A 387 -41.77 -19.06 -11.09
N GLU A 388 -41.81 -20.24 -10.47
CA GLU A 388 -43.04 -21.01 -10.26
C GLU A 388 -43.47 -21.05 -8.79
N ARG A 389 -42.53 -21.27 -7.87
CA ARG A 389 -42.81 -21.52 -6.45
C ARG A 389 -42.80 -20.23 -5.64
N ASP A 390 -43.84 -20.06 -4.82
CA ASP A 390 -43.92 -18.95 -3.87
C ASP A 390 -42.73 -18.95 -2.91
N ALA A 391 -42.17 -17.76 -2.69
CA ALA A 391 -41.07 -17.59 -1.75
C ALA A 391 -41.51 -17.91 -0.30
N PRO A 392 -40.67 -18.61 0.48
CA PRO A 392 -40.92 -18.82 1.91
C PRO A 392 -40.99 -17.49 2.69
N ASP A 393 -41.64 -17.51 3.85
CA ASP A 393 -41.71 -16.34 4.73
C ASP A 393 -40.30 -15.81 5.07
N GLY A 394 -40.11 -14.49 4.91
CA GLY A 394 -38.84 -13.82 5.14
C GLY A 394 -37.93 -13.70 3.91
N TYR A 395 -38.32 -14.24 2.76
CA TYR A 395 -37.61 -14.04 1.50
C TYR A 395 -38.28 -12.96 0.64
N GLU A 396 -37.44 -12.18 -0.05
CA GLU A 396 -37.85 -11.36 -1.18
C GLU A 396 -37.84 -12.23 -2.44
N HIS A 397 -39.03 -12.43 -3.02
CA HIS A 397 -39.21 -13.21 -4.23
C HIS A 397 -38.74 -12.43 -5.46
N CYS A 398 -37.87 -13.05 -6.26
CA CYS A 398 -37.49 -12.63 -7.62
C CYS A 398 -37.83 -13.77 -8.59
N HIS A 399 -38.33 -13.43 -9.77
CA HIS A 399 -38.79 -14.42 -10.77
C HIS A 399 -37.79 -14.58 -11.92
N SER A 400 -36.90 -13.61 -12.11
CA SER A 400 -35.88 -13.63 -13.17
C SER A 400 -34.50 -13.21 -12.68
N VAL A 401 -33.46 -13.62 -13.42
CA VAL A 401 -32.08 -13.20 -13.14
C VAL A 401 -31.96 -11.67 -13.17
N ASN A 402 -32.58 -11.00 -14.15
CA ASN A 402 -32.54 -9.54 -14.23
C ASN A 402 -33.25 -8.86 -13.04
N GLU A 403 -34.36 -9.43 -12.55
CA GLU A 403 -35.04 -8.94 -11.35
C GLU A 403 -34.14 -9.11 -10.11
N ALA A 404 -33.57 -10.31 -9.92
CA ALA A 404 -32.66 -10.60 -8.82
C ALA A 404 -31.45 -9.67 -8.82
N ILE A 405 -30.82 -9.48 -9.98
CA ILE A 405 -29.72 -8.51 -10.17
C ILE A 405 -30.17 -7.11 -9.74
N SER A 406 -31.34 -6.65 -10.19
CA SER A 406 -31.85 -5.31 -9.87
C SER A 406 -32.10 -5.14 -8.36
N LYS A 407 -32.60 -6.18 -7.69
CA LYS A 407 -32.83 -6.19 -6.23
C LYS A 407 -31.52 -6.20 -5.46
N ILE A 408 -30.57 -7.03 -5.86
CA ILE A 408 -29.22 -7.06 -5.28
C ILE A 408 -28.60 -5.66 -5.36
N LYS A 409 -28.61 -5.03 -6.55
CA LYS A 409 -28.12 -3.66 -6.74
C LYS A 409 -28.83 -2.65 -5.84
N PHE A 410 -30.16 -2.76 -5.69
CA PHE A 410 -30.93 -1.88 -4.82
C PHE A 410 -30.49 -2.00 -3.34
N TYR A 411 -30.37 -3.22 -2.83
CA TYR A 411 -30.00 -3.46 -1.44
C TYR A 411 -28.56 -3.06 -1.16
N GLU A 412 -27.64 -3.35 -2.09
CA GLU A 412 -26.25 -2.87 -2.02
C GLU A 412 -26.21 -1.34 -1.98
N LYS A 413 -26.94 -0.65 -2.85
CA LYS A 413 -26.97 0.83 -2.87
C LYS A 413 -27.46 1.44 -1.55
N HIS A 414 -28.31 0.73 -0.81
CA HIS A 414 -28.88 1.21 0.47
C HIS A 414 -28.21 0.59 1.69
N SER A 415 -27.06 -0.07 1.52
CA SER A 415 -26.28 -0.68 2.60
C SER A 415 -27.05 -1.73 3.42
N VAL A 416 -28.02 -2.40 2.78
CA VAL A 416 -28.78 -3.51 3.38
C VAL A 416 -28.02 -4.81 3.13
N ALA A 417 -27.75 -5.58 4.19
CA ALA A 417 -27.02 -6.84 4.06
C ALA A 417 -27.84 -7.88 3.28
N ILE A 418 -27.23 -8.58 2.33
CA ILE A 418 -27.86 -9.74 1.68
C ILE A 418 -27.29 -10.96 2.38
N GLU A 419 -28.10 -11.60 3.23
CA GLU A 419 -27.66 -12.74 4.03
C GLU A 419 -27.55 -14.01 3.19
N GLU A 420 -28.49 -14.20 2.26
CA GLU A 420 -28.64 -15.43 1.52
C GLU A 420 -29.31 -15.20 0.16
N LEU A 421 -28.82 -15.91 -0.85
CA LEU A 421 -29.47 -16.10 -2.13
C LEU A 421 -29.88 -17.57 -2.25
N ASN A 422 -31.19 -17.83 -2.35
CA ASN A 422 -31.73 -19.17 -2.47
C ASN A 422 -32.31 -19.38 -3.87
N LEU A 423 -31.71 -20.28 -4.65
CA LEU A 423 -31.86 -20.28 -6.11
C LEU A 423 -32.48 -21.58 -6.66
N ASP A 424 -33.52 -21.44 -7.50
CA ASP A 424 -33.88 -22.45 -8.48
C ASP A 424 -33.00 -22.31 -9.71
N HIS A 425 -32.60 -23.43 -10.32
CA HIS A 425 -31.82 -23.43 -11.54
C HIS A 425 -32.64 -22.94 -12.72
N ASP A 426 -33.79 -23.57 -12.93
CA ASP A 426 -34.62 -23.40 -14.12
C ASP A 426 -35.60 -22.26 -13.85
N LEU A 427 -35.62 -21.27 -14.73
CA LEU A 427 -36.49 -20.10 -14.60
C LEU A 427 -37.50 -20.02 -15.75
N GLY A 428 -37.70 -21.14 -16.47
CA GLY A 428 -38.81 -21.34 -17.38
C GLY A 428 -39.11 -20.14 -18.30
N ASP A 429 -40.30 -19.57 -18.14
CA ASP A 429 -40.80 -18.45 -18.98
C ASP A 429 -40.03 -17.13 -18.77
N TYR A 430 -39.28 -17.03 -17.68
CA TYR A 430 -38.45 -15.90 -17.30
C TYR A 430 -36.99 -16.06 -17.73
N ALA A 431 -36.58 -17.20 -18.31
CA ALA A 431 -35.21 -17.40 -18.84
C ALA A 431 -34.82 -16.38 -19.94
N LYS A 432 -35.81 -15.79 -20.63
CA LYS A 432 -35.58 -14.69 -21.59
C LYS A 432 -35.08 -13.40 -20.91
N GLU A 433 -35.21 -13.29 -19.59
CA GLU A 433 -34.83 -12.13 -18.77
C GLU A 433 -33.56 -12.41 -17.96
N GLY A 434 -32.50 -12.83 -18.67
CA GLY A 434 -31.15 -13.00 -18.08
C GLY A 434 -30.65 -14.45 -18.01
N GLY A 435 -31.40 -15.41 -18.57
CA GLY A 435 -31.07 -16.83 -18.56
C GLY A 435 -31.51 -17.53 -17.27
N ASP A 436 -31.02 -18.75 -17.09
CA ASP A 436 -31.19 -19.56 -15.88
C ASP A 436 -30.33 -19.03 -14.72
N ALA A 437 -30.63 -19.41 -13.48
CA ALA A 437 -29.97 -18.84 -12.30
C ALA A 437 -28.45 -19.05 -12.23
N ILE A 438 -27.88 -19.99 -12.99
CA ILE A 438 -26.42 -20.08 -13.18
C ILE A 438 -25.83 -18.76 -13.69
N LYS A 439 -26.59 -17.99 -14.47
CA LYS A 439 -26.18 -16.66 -14.96
C LYS A 439 -26.09 -15.62 -13.87
N LEU A 440 -26.92 -15.73 -12.83
CA LEU A 440 -26.75 -14.92 -11.63
C LEU A 440 -25.44 -15.28 -10.92
N ILE A 441 -25.11 -16.57 -10.80
CA ILE A 441 -23.83 -17.01 -10.19
C ILE A 441 -22.64 -16.54 -11.03
N ASP A 442 -22.67 -16.71 -12.35
CA ASP A 442 -21.63 -16.21 -13.26
C ASP A 442 -21.43 -14.70 -13.07
N TRP A 443 -22.53 -13.94 -13.00
CA TRP A 443 -22.50 -12.50 -12.77
C TRP A 443 -21.89 -12.14 -11.42
N LEU A 444 -22.25 -12.85 -10.34
CA LEU A 444 -21.66 -12.68 -9.00
C LEU A 444 -20.17 -12.99 -8.98
N CYS A 445 -19.73 -14.04 -9.68
CA CYS A 445 -18.32 -14.40 -9.84
C CYS A 445 -17.53 -13.32 -10.56
N MET A 446 -18.07 -12.76 -11.65
CA MET A 446 -17.40 -11.70 -12.42
C MET A 446 -17.08 -10.46 -11.58
N ARG A 447 -17.93 -10.14 -10.62
CA ARG A 447 -17.79 -9.00 -9.70
C ARG A 447 -17.26 -9.37 -8.31
N GLU A 448 -16.78 -10.60 -8.13
CA GLU A 448 -16.24 -11.16 -6.88
C GLU A 448 -17.12 -10.91 -5.63
N THR A 449 -18.45 -10.97 -5.80
CA THR A 449 -19.43 -10.84 -4.70
C THR A 449 -19.94 -12.21 -4.29
N PHE A 450 -19.55 -12.67 -3.10
CA PHE A 450 -19.76 -14.04 -2.67
C PHE A 450 -20.73 -14.12 -1.48
N TYR A 451 -22.02 -13.91 -1.74
CA TYR A 451 -23.09 -14.10 -0.73
C TYR A 451 -23.28 -15.57 -0.39
N LYS A 452 -23.82 -15.91 0.77
CA LYS A 452 -24.24 -17.30 1.02
C LYS A 452 -25.23 -17.72 -0.08
N ILE A 453 -24.95 -18.84 -0.75
CA ILE A 453 -25.85 -19.41 -1.77
C ILE A 453 -26.40 -20.73 -1.26
N ASP A 454 -27.73 -20.84 -1.24
CA ASP A 454 -28.45 -22.09 -1.09
C ASP A 454 -29.15 -22.44 -2.41
N LEU A 455 -29.21 -23.72 -2.75
CA LEU A 455 -29.85 -24.20 -3.97
C LEU A 455 -31.10 -25.00 -3.60
N HIS A 456 -32.28 -24.52 -3.96
CA HIS A 456 -33.55 -25.23 -3.74
C HIS A 456 -34.11 -25.90 -5.00
N THR A 457 -33.35 -25.85 -6.10
CA THR A 457 -33.71 -26.49 -7.37
C THR A 457 -33.95 -28.00 -7.27
N ALA A 458 -35.00 -28.49 -7.93
CA ALA A 458 -35.24 -29.92 -8.07
C ALA A 458 -34.43 -30.55 -9.22
N ASN A 459 -33.80 -29.74 -10.09
CA ASN A 459 -33.01 -30.22 -11.23
C ASN A 459 -31.62 -30.70 -10.77
N PRO A 460 -31.32 -32.01 -10.75
CA PRO A 460 -30.06 -32.52 -10.21
C PRO A 460 -28.84 -32.14 -11.07
N VAL A 461 -29.01 -32.00 -12.39
CA VAL A 461 -27.93 -31.61 -13.31
C VAL A 461 -27.63 -30.12 -13.16
N GLY A 462 -28.69 -29.29 -13.14
CA GLY A 462 -28.58 -27.86 -12.90
C GLY A 462 -27.95 -27.55 -11.55
N ARG A 463 -28.41 -28.22 -10.49
CA ARG A 463 -27.81 -28.17 -9.14
C ARG A 463 -26.32 -28.47 -9.15
N ALA A 464 -25.91 -29.58 -9.75
CA ALA A 464 -24.51 -29.98 -9.78
C ALA A 464 -23.63 -28.97 -10.53
N ASN A 465 -24.15 -28.34 -11.59
CA ASN A 465 -23.43 -27.31 -12.33
C ASN A 465 -23.26 -26.03 -11.51
N MET A 466 -24.32 -25.55 -10.87
CA MET A 466 -24.26 -24.38 -9.97
C MET A 466 -23.32 -24.63 -8.79
N GLN A 467 -23.43 -25.80 -8.13
CA GLN A 467 -22.57 -26.15 -7.00
C GLN A 467 -21.09 -26.17 -7.39
N ARG A 468 -20.73 -26.75 -8.54
CA ARG A 468 -19.33 -26.73 -9.01
C ARG A 468 -18.78 -25.32 -9.20
N THR A 469 -19.61 -24.38 -9.66
CA THR A 469 -19.20 -22.98 -9.81
C THR A 469 -19.01 -22.35 -8.43
N ILE A 470 -19.93 -22.60 -7.50
CA ILE A 470 -19.82 -22.15 -6.11
C ILE A 470 -18.53 -22.69 -5.47
N ASP A 471 -18.33 -24.02 -5.47
CA ASP A 471 -17.15 -24.68 -4.87
C ASP A 471 -15.83 -24.17 -5.45
N ARG A 472 -15.83 -23.74 -6.72
CA ARG A 472 -14.65 -23.22 -7.41
C ARG A 472 -14.29 -21.80 -6.98
N TYR A 473 -15.28 -20.95 -6.72
CA TYR A 473 -15.07 -19.50 -6.58
C TYR A 473 -15.39 -18.96 -5.19
N TRP A 474 -16.26 -19.60 -4.42
CA TRP A 474 -16.58 -19.14 -3.07
C TRP A 474 -15.44 -19.44 -2.11
N PRO A 475 -14.99 -18.44 -1.32
CA PRO A 475 -14.04 -18.68 -0.25
C PRO A 475 -14.65 -19.64 0.76
N HIS A 476 -13.90 -20.69 1.11
CA HIS A 476 -14.26 -21.58 2.20
C HIS A 476 -13.74 -20.93 3.48
N ASP A 477 -14.59 -20.77 4.50
CA ASP A 477 -14.14 -20.28 5.80
C ASP A 477 -13.20 -21.33 6.41
N GLU A 478 -11.91 -21.02 6.51
CA GLU A 478 -10.90 -21.83 7.23
C GLU A 478 -11.03 -21.68 8.77
N GLU A 479 -12.14 -21.14 9.29
CA GLU A 479 -12.32 -20.91 10.74
C GLU A 479 -12.97 -22.09 11.50
N ASP A 480 -13.28 -23.20 10.83
CA ASP A 480 -13.89 -24.40 11.45
C ASP A 480 -12.98 -25.66 11.49
N GLU A 481 -11.64 -25.50 11.41
CA GLU A 481 -10.67 -26.58 11.74
C GLU A 481 -9.82 -26.31 13.00
#